data_AF-A0A922SEP3-F1
#
_entry.id   AF-A0A922SEP3-F1
#
_cell.length_a   1.000
_cell.length_b   1.000
_cell.length_c   1.000
_cell.angle_alpha   90.00
_cell.angle_beta   90.00
_cell.angle_gamma   90.00
#
_symmetry.space_group_name_H-M   'P 1'
#
loop_
_entity.id
_entity.type
_entity.pdbx_description
1 polymer ?
#
loop_
_entity_poly.entity_id
_entity_poly.type
_entity_poly.pdbx_seq_one_letter_code
_entity_poly.pdbx_strand_id
1 'polypeptide(L)'
;MVYLYVCRRLQKADASGSSLVLTGAVLETGGRYRCEVSGERPLFPTVSKHADMNVVVLPEVGPTISGLRPRYYLEDNVRLNCTSGRSLPSNRLFWYINGEPAPAKAVLPAIHQTNEDQLETTTLLLDFVLSEQYFKKNVIKVKVSTYP
;
A
#
# COMPACT_ATOMS: atom_id res chain seq x y z
N MET A 1 -13.22 37.02 20.67
CA MET A 1 -11.97 36.21 20.73
C MET A 1 -12.33 34.80 21.12
N VAL A 2 -12.30 33.86 20.16
CA VAL A 2 -12.55 32.44 20.44
C VAL A 2 -11.25 31.69 20.22
N TYR A 3 -10.69 31.15 21.30
CA TYR A 3 -9.53 30.28 21.26
C TYR A 3 -10.01 28.83 21.40
N LEU A 4 -9.94 28.06 20.33
CA LEU A 4 -10.07 26.60 20.35
C LEU A 4 -8.67 26.01 20.23
N TYR A 5 -8.06 25.70 21.37
CA TYR A 5 -6.82 24.93 21.42
C TYR A 5 -7.15 23.47 21.70
N VAL A 6 -7.18 22.65 20.66
CA VAL A 6 -6.83 21.23 20.82
C VAL A 6 -6.01 20.79 19.62
N CYS A 7 -4.69 20.66 19.78
CA CYS A 7 -3.98 19.57 19.14
C CYS A 7 -2.61 19.31 19.79
N ARG A 8 -2.33 18.03 20.02
CA ARG A 8 -1.03 17.50 20.47
C ARG A 8 0.10 18.07 19.58
N ARG A 9 1.10 18.70 20.22
CA ARG A 9 2.53 18.99 19.86
C ARG A 9 3.06 19.06 18.40
N LEU A 10 2.32 18.76 17.34
CA LEU A 10 2.84 18.54 15.97
C LEU A 10 2.27 19.52 14.91
N GLN A 11 1.45 20.50 15.33
CA GLN A 11 0.73 21.39 14.43
C GLN A 11 1.03 22.85 14.75
N LYS A 12 1.41 23.64 13.72
CA LYS A 12 1.54 25.10 13.83
C LYS A 12 0.47 25.75 12.96
N ALA A 13 -0.43 26.49 13.59
CA ALA A 13 -1.38 27.35 12.89
C ALA A 13 -0.69 28.67 12.49
N ASP A 14 -1.06 29.23 11.35
CA ASP A 14 -0.64 30.58 10.96
C ASP A 14 -1.30 31.67 11.83
N ALA A 15 -0.81 32.90 11.73
CA ALA A 15 -1.30 34.02 12.53
C ALA A 15 -2.76 34.40 12.19
N SER A 16 -3.25 34.03 11.00
CA SER A 16 -4.62 34.26 10.55
C SER A 16 -5.60 33.14 10.91
N GLY A 17 -5.13 32.02 11.45
CA GLY A 17 -5.94 30.83 11.75
C GLY A 17 -6.50 30.12 10.50
N SER A 18 -5.98 30.47 9.31
CA SER A 18 -6.43 29.98 8.01
C SER A 18 -5.64 28.79 7.50
N SER A 19 -4.42 28.61 7.98
CA SER A 19 -3.51 27.55 7.55
C SER A 19 -3.02 26.75 8.74
N LEU A 20 -3.03 25.42 8.58
CA LEU A 20 -2.50 24.46 9.53
C LEU A 20 -1.34 23.72 8.87
N VAL A 21 -0.13 23.83 9.43
CA VAL A 21 1.03 23.10 8.95
C VAL A 21 1.33 21.95 9.90
N LEU A 22 1.32 20.74 9.35
CA LEU A 22 1.76 19.50 10.00
C LEU A 22 3.20 19.21 9.60
N THR A 23 4.08 19.04 10.58
CA THR A 23 5.50 18.69 10.35
C THR A 23 5.81 17.33 10.95
N GLY A 24 6.50 16.48 10.19
CA GLY A 24 6.83 15.11 10.63
C GLY A 24 5.61 14.20 10.63
N ALA A 25 5.00 14.02 9.45
CA ALA A 25 3.87 13.11 9.31
C ALA A 25 4.28 11.67 9.68
N VAL A 26 3.52 11.06 10.58
CA VAL A 26 3.62 9.65 10.98
C VAL A 26 2.27 8.97 10.76
N LEU A 27 2.20 7.64 10.84
CA LEU A 27 0.96 6.89 10.58
C LEU A 27 -0.25 7.44 11.34
N GLU A 28 -0.07 7.79 12.62
CA GLU A 28 -1.09 8.35 13.50
C GLU A 28 -1.60 9.75 13.10
N THR A 29 -0.86 10.46 12.25
CA THR A 29 -1.28 11.77 11.72
C THR A 29 -2.25 11.64 10.54
N GLY A 30 -2.44 10.43 10.01
CA GLY A 30 -3.48 10.16 9.03
C GLY A 30 -4.87 10.30 9.63
N GLY A 31 -5.83 10.79 8.85
CA GLY A 31 -7.22 10.92 9.28
C GLY A 31 -7.92 12.16 8.76
N ARG A 32 -9.14 12.37 9.26
CA ARG A 32 -10.00 13.49 8.87
C ARG A 32 -9.74 14.72 9.72
N TYR A 33 -9.28 15.78 9.10
CA TYR A 33 -9.10 17.09 9.70
C TYR A 33 -10.32 17.96 9.41
N ARG A 34 -10.78 18.71 10.41
CA ARG A 34 -11.94 19.60 10.30
C ARG A 34 -11.54 21.02 10.69
N CYS A 35 -11.84 21.97 9.83
CA CYS A 35 -11.79 23.39 10.14
C CYS A 35 -13.21 23.88 10.44
N GLU A 36 -13.39 24.57 11.55
CA GLU A 36 -14.68 25.07 12.03
C GLU A 36 -14.55 26.56 12.39
N VAL A 37 -15.50 27.36 11.91
CA VAL A 37 -15.59 28.79 12.17
C VAL A 37 -16.96 29.08 12.76
N SER A 38 -16.99 29.65 13.97
CA SER A 38 -18.20 30.00 14.69
C SER A 38 -18.35 31.52 14.79
N GLY A 39 -19.53 32.03 14.42
CA GLY A 39 -19.93 33.42 14.62
C GLY A 39 -20.34 33.72 16.06
N GLU A 40 -20.54 35.00 16.36
CA GLU A 40 -20.88 35.45 17.72
C GLU A 40 -22.40 35.50 17.99
N ARG A 41 -22.76 35.97 19.19
CA ARG A 41 -24.14 36.14 19.64
C ARG A 41 -25.00 36.94 18.66
N PRO A 42 -26.34 36.72 18.61
CA PRO A 42 -27.11 35.77 19.43
C PRO A 42 -27.28 34.38 18.80
N LEU A 43 -26.95 34.21 17.52
CA LEU A 43 -27.29 33.03 16.73
C LEU A 43 -26.17 31.97 16.65
N PHE A 44 -24.93 32.33 16.99
CA PHE A 44 -23.76 31.44 16.95
C PHE A 44 -23.67 30.54 15.69
N PRO A 45 -23.85 31.11 14.48
CA PRO A 45 -23.82 30.30 13.26
C PRO A 45 -22.43 29.65 13.13
N THR A 46 -22.39 28.36 12.84
CA THR A 46 -21.13 27.62 12.73
C THR A 46 -21.03 26.96 11.35
N VAL A 47 -19.93 27.22 10.66
CA VAL A 47 -19.61 26.61 9.36
C VAL A 47 -18.36 25.75 9.53
N SER A 48 -18.34 24.61 8.85
CA SER A 48 -17.19 23.73 8.91
C SER A 48 -16.93 23.04 7.59
N LYS A 49 -15.66 22.75 7.33
CA LYS A 49 -15.23 21.89 6.23
C LYS A 49 -14.24 20.86 6.74
N HIS A 50 -14.10 19.76 6.02
CA HIS A 50 -13.17 18.70 6.36
C HIS A 50 -12.29 18.33 5.16
N ALA A 51 -11.13 17.75 5.46
CA ALA A 51 -10.18 17.19 4.51
C ALA A 51 -9.59 15.91 5.10
N ASP A 52 -9.38 14.90 4.26
CA ASP A 52 -8.77 13.62 4.65
C ASP A 52 -7.27 13.62 4.31
N MET A 53 -6.43 13.30 5.29
CA MET A 53 -5.00 13.14 5.11
C MET A 53 -4.65 11.65 5.13
N ASN A 54 -4.12 11.15 4.01
CA ASN A 54 -3.64 9.78 3.89
C ASN A 54 -2.12 9.76 4.02
N VAL A 55 -1.60 8.89 4.89
CA VAL A 55 -0.16 8.69 5.07
C VAL A 55 0.23 7.44 4.30
N VAL A 56 1.22 7.56 3.43
CA VAL A 56 1.74 6.45 2.63
C VAL A 56 3.12 6.06 3.15
N VAL A 57 3.29 4.77 3.44
CA VAL A 57 4.57 4.18 3.81
C VAL A 57 5.01 3.27 2.68
N LEU A 58 6.10 3.64 2.02
CA LEU A 58 6.70 2.84 0.95
C LEU A 58 7.52 1.70 1.57
N PRO A 59 7.55 0.52 0.92
CA PRO A 59 8.38 -0.58 1.39
C PRO A 59 9.87 -0.24 1.23
N GLU A 60 10.66 -0.57 2.25
CA GLU A 60 12.13 -0.39 2.22
C GLU A 60 12.82 -1.32 1.22
N VAL A 61 12.23 -2.49 0.98
CA VAL A 61 12.76 -3.54 0.10
C VAL A 61 11.70 -3.93 -0.93
N GLY A 62 12.14 -4.25 -2.14
CA GLY A 62 11.28 -4.82 -3.16
C GLY A 62 10.67 -6.17 -2.75
N PRO A 63 9.69 -6.66 -3.53
CA PRO A 63 9.05 -7.94 -3.26
C PRO A 63 10.04 -9.10 -3.37
N THR A 64 9.91 -10.07 -2.47
CA THR A 64 10.78 -11.25 -2.41
C THR A 64 10.06 -12.46 -2.99
N ILE A 65 10.69 -13.11 -3.97
CA ILE A 65 10.20 -14.36 -4.57
C ILE A 65 10.88 -15.55 -3.88
N SER A 66 10.09 -16.57 -3.54
CA SER A 66 10.53 -17.83 -2.95
C SER A 66 9.89 -19.04 -3.66
N GLY A 67 10.43 -20.24 -3.43
CA GLY A 67 9.98 -21.47 -4.10
C GLY A 67 10.64 -21.76 -5.45
N LEU A 68 11.60 -20.94 -5.88
CA LEU A 68 12.39 -21.18 -7.10
C LEU A 68 13.29 -22.40 -6.94
N ARG A 69 13.22 -23.33 -7.89
CA ARG A 69 14.11 -24.48 -8.02
C ARG A 69 15.20 -24.19 -9.06
N PRO A 70 16.40 -24.76 -8.91
CA PRO A 70 17.51 -24.53 -9.85
C PRO A 70 17.25 -25.12 -11.25
N ARG A 71 16.38 -26.13 -11.34
CA ARG A 71 15.98 -26.79 -12.59
C ARG A 71 14.51 -27.17 -12.53
N TYR A 72 13.86 -27.14 -13.69
CA TYR A 72 12.50 -27.60 -13.90
C TYR A 72 12.46 -28.43 -15.17
N TYR A 73 11.59 -29.44 -15.19
CA TYR A 73 11.31 -30.31 -16.32
C TYR A 73 9.89 -30.04 -16.84
N LEU A 74 9.59 -30.52 -18.04
CA LEU A 74 8.20 -30.50 -18.51
C LEU A 74 7.30 -31.27 -17.56
N GLU A 75 6.07 -30.80 -17.41
CA GLU A 75 5.05 -31.30 -16.49
C GLU A 75 5.38 -31.11 -14.98
N ASP A 76 6.45 -30.39 -14.64
CA ASP A 76 6.70 -29.99 -13.26
C ASP A 76 5.63 -29.01 -12.77
N ASN A 77 5.21 -29.17 -11.51
CA ASN A 77 4.41 -28.14 -10.86
C ASN A 77 5.30 -27.00 -10.35
N VAL A 78 5.09 -25.80 -10.89
CA VAL A 78 5.80 -24.58 -10.51
C VAL A 78 4.93 -23.83 -9.50
N ARG A 79 5.34 -23.88 -8.23
CA ARG A 79 4.70 -23.12 -7.15
C ARG A 79 5.65 -22.09 -6.58
N LEU A 80 5.41 -20.82 -6.90
CA LEU A 80 6.21 -19.69 -6.45
C LEU A 80 5.39 -18.80 -5.53
N ASN A 81 6.05 -18.28 -4.51
CA ASN A 81 5.45 -17.35 -3.58
C ASN A 81 6.16 -16.00 -3.65
N CYS A 82 5.42 -14.93 -3.84
CA CYS A 82 5.93 -13.57 -3.79
C CYS A 82 5.32 -12.82 -2.62
N THR A 83 6.15 -12.27 -1.75
CA THR A 83 5.72 -11.43 -0.63
C THR A 83 6.24 -10.01 -0.84
N SER A 84 5.34 -9.02 -0.78
CA SER A 84 5.72 -7.61 -0.85
C SER A 84 6.51 -7.20 0.40
N GLY A 85 7.30 -6.14 0.29
CA GLY A 85 7.73 -5.40 1.47
C GLY A 85 6.54 -4.85 2.25
N ARG A 86 6.78 -4.49 3.51
CA ARG A 86 5.80 -3.87 4.41
C ARG A 86 5.48 -2.46 3.92
N SER A 87 4.21 -2.15 3.69
CA SER A 87 3.77 -0.83 3.19
C SER A 87 2.41 -0.45 3.76
N LEU A 88 2.07 0.83 3.70
CA LEU A 88 0.70 1.29 3.93
C LEU A 88 0.31 2.30 2.84
N PRO A 89 -0.79 2.09 2.09
CA PRO A 89 -1.59 0.85 2.05
C PRO A 89 -0.76 -0.34 1.54
N SER A 90 -1.29 -1.55 1.67
CA SER A 90 -0.67 -2.75 1.08
C SER A 90 -0.50 -2.61 -0.43
N ASN A 91 0.69 -2.97 -0.92
CA ASN A 91 0.98 -3.00 -2.34
C ASN A 91 0.23 -4.13 -3.06
N ARG A 92 -0.17 -3.87 -4.30
CA ARG A 92 -0.70 -4.88 -5.21
C ARG A 92 0.44 -5.57 -5.97
N LEU A 93 0.35 -6.89 -6.08
CA LEU A 93 1.33 -7.73 -6.77
C LEU A 93 0.78 -8.25 -8.09
N PHE A 94 1.65 -8.34 -9.10
CA PHE A 94 1.31 -8.88 -10.41
C PHE A 94 2.42 -9.80 -10.91
N TRP A 95 2.06 -11.03 -11.25
CA TRP A 95 2.97 -12.02 -11.83
C TRP A 95 3.06 -11.89 -13.34
N TYR A 96 4.28 -12.05 -13.87
CA TYR A 96 4.57 -12.08 -15.29
C TYR A 96 5.40 -13.31 -15.63
N ILE A 97 5.03 -13.98 -16.71
CA ILE A 97 5.77 -15.12 -17.28
C ILE A 97 6.24 -14.71 -18.68
N ASN A 98 7.55 -14.70 -18.90
CA ASN A 98 8.19 -14.30 -20.15
C ASN A 98 7.80 -12.91 -20.67
N GLY A 99 7.52 -11.98 -19.76
CA GLY A 99 7.13 -10.59 -20.06
C GLY A 99 5.62 -10.37 -20.16
N GLU A 100 4.82 -11.43 -20.24
CA GLU A 100 3.37 -11.35 -20.33
C GLU A 100 2.70 -11.56 -18.97
N PRO A 101 1.52 -10.97 -18.71
CA PRO A 101 0.76 -11.22 -17.49
C PRO A 101 0.51 -12.72 -17.30
N ALA A 102 0.72 -13.22 -16.08
CA ALA A 102 0.44 -14.62 -15.78
C ALA A 102 -1.06 -14.93 -15.98
N PRO A 103 -1.41 -16.14 -16.45
CA PRO A 103 -2.81 -16.53 -16.59
C PRO A 103 -3.55 -16.44 -15.26
N ALA A 104 -4.77 -15.89 -15.24
CA ALA A 104 -5.56 -15.74 -14.02
C ALA A 104 -5.78 -17.08 -13.27
N LYS A 105 -5.88 -18.19 -14.01
CA LYS A 105 -6.02 -19.54 -13.43
C LYS A 105 -4.77 -20.03 -12.68
N ALA A 106 -3.60 -19.49 -13.03
CA ALA A 106 -2.33 -19.82 -12.39
C ALA A 106 -2.04 -18.96 -11.16
N VAL A 107 -2.80 -17.89 -10.94
CA VAL A 107 -2.56 -16.95 -9.84
C VAL A 107 -3.64 -17.16 -8.78
N LEU A 108 -3.23 -17.47 -7.56
CA LEU A 108 -4.17 -17.59 -6.46
C LEU A 108 -4.55 -16.21 -5.90
N PRO A 109 -5.69 -16.09 -5.19
CA PRO A 109 -6.07 -14.85 -4.53
C PRO A 109 -4.97 -14.33 -3.61
N ALA A 110 -4.77 -13.00 -3.63
CA ALA A 110 -3.80 -12.33 -2.78
C ALA A 110 -4.19 -12.46 -1.29
N ILE A 111 -3.17 -12.67 -0.45
CA ILE A 111 -3.32 -12.71 1.01
C ILE A 111 -2.73 -11.42 1.56
N HIS A 112 -3.53 -10.67 2.30
CA HIS A 112 -3.11 -9.45 2.99
C HIS A 112 -2.90 -9.75 4.47
N GLN A 113 -1.79 -9.28 5.02
CA GLN A 113 -1.46 -9.44 6.44
C GLN A 113 -1.00 -8.11 7.00
N THR A 114 -1.58 -7.71 8.13
CA THR A 114 -1.13 -6.57 8.91
C THR A 114 -0.11 -7.03 9.93
N ASN A 115 1.05 -6.38 9.96
CA ASN A 115 2.13 -6.68 10.87
C ASN A 115 2.00 -5.88 12.18
N GLU A 116 2.84 -6.18 13.17
CA GLU A 116 2.81 -5.52 14.51
C GLU A 116 2.98 -3.99 14.44
N ASP A 117 3.68 -3.48 13.43
CA ASP A 117 3.90 -2.04 13.18
C ASP A 117 2.76 -1.38 12.40
N GLN A 118 1.63 -2.07 12.22
CA GLN A 118 0.48 -1.63 11.42
C GLN A 118 0.75 -1.49 9.91
N LEU A 119 1.93 -1.89 9.43
CA LEU A 119 2.21 -1.97 8.01
C LEU A 119 1.70 -3.29 7.44
N GLU A 120 1.27 -3.24 6.20
CA GLU A 120 0.65 -4.37 5.52
C GLU A 120 1.62 -5.03 4.55
N THR A 121 1.48 -6.34 4.40
CA THR A 121 2.20 -7.14 3.41
C THR A 121 1.19 -7.92 2.57
N THR A 122 1.44 -7.96 1.27
CA THR A 122 0.66 -8.74 0.32
C THR A 122 1.49 -9.92 -0.13
N THR A 123 0.87 -11.11 -0.12
CA THR A 123 1.47 -12.34 -0.61
C THR A 123 0.65 -12.88 -1.77
N LEU A 124 1.32 -13.21 -2.89
CA LEU A 124 0.69 -13.70 -4.11
C LEU A 124 1.35 -14.98 -4.60
N LEU A 125 0.56 -16.05 -4.71
CA LEU A 125 1.03 -17.35 -5.16
C LEU A 125 0.83 -17.52 -6.67
N LEU A 126 1.84 -18.04 -7.34
CA LEU A 126 1.78 -18.52 -8.72
C LEU A 126 1.90 -20.05 -8.69
N ASP A 127 0.91 -20.76 -9.22
CA ASP A 127 0.83 -22.23 -9.25
C ASP A 127 0.36 -22.71 -10.62
N PHE A 128 1.24 -23.36 -11.38
CA PHE A 128 0.90 -23.92 -12.69
C PHE A 128 1.80 -25.10 -13.06
N VAL A 129 1.29 -25.94 -13.96
CA VAL A 129 2.04 -27.04 -14.56
C VAL A 129 2.85 -26.53 -15.74
N LEU A 130 4.14 -26.83 -15.76
CA LEU A 130 5.08 -26.32 -16.74
C LEU A 130 4.96 -27.07 -18.07
N SER A 131 4.48 -26.39 -19.10
CA SER A 131 4.36 -26.91 -20.47
C SER A 131 5.33 -26.23 -21.45
N GLU A 132 5.52 -26.84 -22.63
CA GLU A 132 6.48 -26.38 -23.65
C GLU A 132 6.28 -24.92 -24.07
N GLN A 133 5.03 -24.44 -24.10
CA GLN A 133 4.68 -23.06 -24.48
C GLN A 133 5.35 -21.98 -23.62
N TYR A 134 5.76 -22.32 -22.39
CA TYR A 134 6.41 -21.39 -21.48
C TYR A 134 7.93 -21.30 -21.68
N PHE A 135 8.53 -22.13 -22.51
CA PHE A 135 9.96 -22.08 -22.76
C PHE A 135 10.29 -21.17 -23.94
N LYS A 136 11.05 -20.10 -23.68
CA LYS A 136 11.67 -19.27 -24.74
C LYS A 136 13.17 -19.48 -24.68
N LYS A 137 13.75 -20.12 -25.71
CA LYS A 137 15.18 -20.48 -25.77
C LYS A 137 15.63 -21.32 -24.56
N ASN A 138 14.85 -22.34 -24.18
CA ASN A 138 15.07 -23.22 -23.02
C ASN A 138 15.12 -22.52 -21.65
N VAL A 139 14.61 -21.29 -21.55
CA VAL A 139 14.53 -20.55 -20.29
C VAL A 139 13.11 -20.08 -20.08
N ILE A 140 12.65 -20.15 -18.83
CA ILE A 140 11.45 -19.46 -18.34
C ILE A 140 11.89 -18.27 -17.49
N LYS A 141 11.31 -17.11 -17.75
CA LYS A 141 11.54 -15.91 -16.95
C LYS A 141 10.28 -15.56 -16.19
N VAL A 142 10.37 -15.53 -14.87
CA VAL A 142 9.27 -15.09 -14.01
C VAL A 142 9.66 -13.77 -13.37
N LYS A 143 8.74 -12.80 -13.37
CA LYS A 143 8.93 -11.49 -12.76
C LYS A 143 7.68 -11.11 -11.98
N VAL A 144 7.86 -10.30 -10.95
CA VAL A 144 6.77 -9.64 -10.24
C VAL A 144 6.89 -8.12 -10.39
N SER A 145 5.77 -7.42 -10.46
CA SER A 145 5.71 -5.97 -10.26
C SER A 145 4.83 -5.62 -9.06
N THR A 146 5.16 -4.51 -8.41
CA THR A 146 4.41 -3.91 -7.32
C THR A 146 3.80 -2.59 -7.79
N TYR A 147 2.57 -2.32 -7.36
CA TYR A 147 1.94 -1.01 -7.49
C TYR A 147 1.33 -0.61 -6.14
N PRO A 148 1.44 0.67 -5.73
CA PRO A 148 0.73 1.20 -4.57
C PRO A 148 -0.80 1.23 -4.80
#